data_AF-A0A6A5X8F0-F1
#
_entry.id   AF-A0A6A5X8F0-F1
#
_cell.length_a   1.000
_cell.length_b   1.000
_cell.length_c   1.000
_cell.angle_alpha   90.00
_cell.angle_beta   90.00
_cell.angle_gamma   90.00
#
_symmetry.space_group_name_H-M   'P 1'
#
loop_
_entity.id
_entity.type
_entity.pdbx_description
1 polymer ?
#
loop_
_entity_poly.entity_id
_entity_poly.type
_entity_poly.pdbx_seq_one_letter_code
_entity_poly.pdbx_strand_id
1 'polypeptide(L)'
;MLPMTIISSLIFFTAISASALEPRAKVDGPCTGKSGIGGVCISTSSCTKDGGSYISNACPGTPDDIKCCTKPNCQSGSQSGDCRFTDKCTGGKPILSNLCPGPNDFKCCITNSNGQNLGQLILAKAKTAEGTPYHWGGGNCNGPTGGGYDCSGLVSWAICQVTGRNLFSEGLRVTRSMYCASESKLKYKKLNFADRRAGDAVFFGGKCDCANDPEGIHHVGLMMNSGYDMWNALKTGTKVRKDNFQNWSEKPCPKVIRF
;
A
#
# COMPACT_ATOMS: atom_id res chain seq x y z
N MET A 1 -40.21 -47.27 -72.57
CA MET A 1 -39.33 -47.07 -71.40
C MET A 1 -38.35 -45.97 -71.76
N LEU A 2 -38.51 -44.76 -71.23
CA LEU A 2 -37.56 -43.64 -71.40
C LEU A 2 -36.60 -43.60 -70.18
N PRO A 3 -35.31 -43.28 -70.35
CA PRO A 3 -34.42 -43.07 -69.22
C PRO A 3 -34.52 -41.61 -68.74
N MET A 4 -34.61 -41.44 -67.43
CA MET A 4 -34.74 -40.17 -66.73
C MET A 4 -33.35 -39.72 -66.26
N THR A 5 -32.81 -38.65 -66.84
CA THR A 5 -31.55 -38.02 -66.42
C THR A 5 -31.78 -37.13 -65.20
N ILE A 6 -31.07 -37.41 -64.10
CA ILE A 6 -31.09 -36.63 -62.86
C ILE A 6 -29.91 -35.63 -62.91
N ILE A 7 -30.23 -34.33 -62.91
CA ILE A 7 -29.27 -33.23 -62.81
C ILE A 7 -28.99 -32.98 -61.32
N SER A 8 -27.76 -33.21 -60.87
CA SER A 8 -27.31 -32.93 -59.50
C SER A 8 -26.73 -31.52 -59.42
N SER A 9 -27.46 -30.59 -58.80
CA SER A 9 -26.98 -29.21 -58.55
C SER A 9 -26.18 -29.15 -57.25
N LEU A 10 -24.88 -28.88 -57.37
CA LEU A 10 -23.98 -28.60 -56.24
C LEU A 10 -24.12 -27.14 -55.81
N ILE A 11 -24.65 -26.91 -54.61
CA ILE A 11 -24.74 -25.60 -53.96
C ILE A 11 -23.46 -25.37 -53.15
N PHE A 12 -22.62 -24.42 -53.58
CA PHE A 12 -21.46 -23.95 -52.82
C PHE A 12 -21.92 -22.98 -51.72
N PHE A 13 -21.82 -23.38 -50.46
CA PHE A 13 -21.96 -22.48 -49.31
C PHE A 13 -20.63 -21.75 -49.06
N THR A 14 -20.58 -20.45 -49.35
CA THR A 14 -19.49 -19.57 -48.91
C THR A 14 -19.72 -19.19 -47.45
N ALA A 15 -18.87 -19.68 -46.55
CA ALA A 15 -18.90 -19.28 -45.14
C ALA A 15 -18.38 -17.85 -45.00
N ILE A 16 -19.27 -16.91 -44.68
CA ILE A 16 -18.91 -15.54 -44.31
C ILE A 16 -18.45 -15.58 -42.85
N SER A 17 -17.15 -15.41 -42.60
CA SER A 17 -16.61 -15.28 -41.25
C SER A 17 -17.00 -13.92 -40.66
N ALA A 18 -17.99 -13.91 -39.76
CA ALA A 18 -18.32 -12.74 -38.97
C ALA A 18 -17.12 -12.37 -38.07
N SER A 19 -16.56 -11.18 -38.28
CA SER A 19 -15.51 -10.65 -37.40
C SER A 19 -16.17 -10.21 -36.09
N ALA A 20 -15.85 -10.90 -34.99
CA ALA A 20 -16.28 -10.45 -33.66
C ALA A 20 -15.67 -9.07 -33.37
N LEU A 21 -16.51 -8.10 -33.02
CA LEU A 21 -16.07 -6.78 -32.58
C LEU A 21 -15.51 -6.92 -31.16
N GLU A 22 -14.19 -7.05 -31.05
CA GLU A 22 -13.50 -7.00 -29.75
C GLU A 22 -13.61 -5.59 -29.15
N PRO A 23 -13.93 -5.45 -27.85
CA PRO A 23 -13.90 -4.16 -27.18
C PRO A 23 -12.54 -3.49 -27.36
N ARG A 24 -12.52 -2.22 -27.79
CA ARG A 24 -11.27 -1.47 -27.95
C ARG A 24 -10.60 -1.31 -26.59
N ALA A 25 -9.32 -1.66 -26.51
CA ALA A 25 -8.49 -1.37 -25.36
C ALA A 25 -8.15 0.12 -25.31
N LYS A 26 -7.73 0.58 -24.13
CA LYS A 26 -7.31 1.96 -23.88
C LYS A 26 -5.86 1.95 -23.41
N VAL A 27 -5.06 2.93 -23.84
CA VAL A 27 -3.75 3.21 -23.23
C VAL A 27 -3.96 3.45 -21.72
N ASP A 28 -3.05 2.90 -20.91
CA ASP A 28 -3.14 2.84 -19.44
C ASP A 28 -4.36 2.07 -18.90
N GLY A 29 -5.09 1.38 -19.77
CA GLY A 29 -6.22 0.54 -19.41
C GLY A 29 -5.81 -0.88 -19.02
N PRO A 30 -6.71 -1.62 -18.34
CA PRO A 30 -6.48 -3.01 -18.00
C PRO A 30 -6.45 -3.89 -19.25
N CYS A 31 -5.62 -4.92 -19.19
CA CYS A 31 -5.58 -6.01 -20.17
C CYS A 31 -5.37 -7.34 -19.47
N THR A 32 -5.57 -8.43 -20.20
CA THR A 32 -5.36 -9.79 -19.70
C THR A 32 -4.34 -10.49 -20.59
N GLY A 33 -3.23 -10.93 -20.00
CA GLY A 33 -2.21 -11.70 -20.67
C GLY A 33 -2.62 -13.15 -20.93
N LYS A 34 -1.85 -13.84 -21.80
CA LYS A 34 -1.88 -15.31 -21.93
C LYS A 34 -1.76 -15.93 -20.53
N SER A 35 -2.65 -16.87 -20.22
CA SER A 35 -2.85 -17.48 -18.89
C SER A 35 -3.68 -16.69 -17.87
N GLY A 36 -4.38 -15.63 -18.27
CA GLY A 36 -5.34 -14.93 -17.39
C GLY A 36 -4.70 -13.94 -16.41
N ILE A 37 -3.41 -13.64 -16.58
CA ILE A 37 -2.67 -12.70 -15.73
C ILE A 37 -3.11 -11.27 -16.09
N GLY A 38 -3.56 -10.50 -15.11
CA GLY A 38 -3.90 -9.08 -15.30
C GLY A 38 -2.66 -8.24 -15.64
N GLY A 39 -2.82 -7.27 -16.54
CA GLY A 39 -1.78 -6.36 -16.98
C GLY A 39 -2.31 -4.98 -17.32
N VAL A 40 -1.43 -4.13 -17.88
CA VAL A 40 -1.75 -2.77 -18.32
C VAL A 40 -1.28 -2.51 -19.74
N CYS A 41 -2.09 -1.83 -20.54
CA CYS A 41 -1.75 -1.44 -21.92
C CYS A 41 -0.83 -0.21 -21.95
N ILE A 42 0.48 -0.44 -22.12
CA ILE A 42 1.50 0.62 -22.20
C ILE A 42 2.51 0.33 -23.31
N SER A 43 3.41 1.28 -23.58
CA SER A 43 4.48 1.07 -24.55
C SER A 43 5.40 -0.08 -24.13
N THR A 44 5.87 -0.84 -25.11
CA THR A 44 6.88 -1.90 -24.91
C THR A 44 8.15 -1.38 -24.25
N SER A 45 8.55 -0.13 -24.55
CA SER A 45 9.70 0.55 -23.95
C SER A 45 9.50 0.80 -22.45
N SER A 46 8.34 1.32 -22.03
CA SER A 46 8.03 1.53 -20.61
C SER A 46 7.92 0.20 -19.86
N CYS A 47 7.27 -0.80 -20.48
CA CYS A 47 7.14 -2.12 -19.88
C CYS A 47 8.50 -2.78 -19.58
N THR A 48 9.40 -2.79 -20.57
CA THR A 48 10.72 -3.43 -20.44
C THR A 48 11.65 -2.64 -19.51
N LYS A 49 11.62 -1.30 -19.58
CA LYS A 49 12.39 -0.42 -18.68
C LYS A 49 12.13 -0.72 -17.20
N ASP A 50 10.88 -0.99 -16.86
CA ASP A 50 10.46 -1.27 -15.48
C ASP A 50 10.43 -2.78 -15.17
N GLY A 51 11.06 -3.62 -16.00
CA GLY A 51 11.22 -5.05 -15.75
C GLY A 51 9.95 -5.88 -15.91
N GLY A 52 8.98 -5.40 -16.68
CA GLY A 52 7.80 -6.16 -17.11
C GLY A 52 8.05 -6.97 -18.38
N SER A 53 7.10 -7.84 -18.71
CA SER A 53 7.03 -8.58 -19.98
C SER A 53 5.75 -8.19 -20.70
N TYR A 54 5.75 -8.17 -22.03
CA TYR A 54 4.56 -7.78 -22.78
C TYR A 54 4.05 -8.88 -23.70
N ILE A 55 2.75 -8.81 -23.99
CA ILE A 55 2.04 -9.77 -24.83
C ILE A 55 1.41 -9.04 -26.00
N SER A 56 1.69 -9.54 -27.21
CA SER A 56 1.10 -9.05 -28.45
C SER A 56 -0.39 -9.34 -28.56
N ASN A 57 -1.10 -8.45 -29.23
CA ASN A 57 -2.53 -8.56 -29.56
C ASN A 57 -3.49 -8.55 -28.36
N ALA A 58 -3.00 -8.19 -27.17
CA ALA A 58 -3.80 -8.10 -25.94
C ALA A 58 -4.26 -6.67 -25.60
N CYS A 59 -4.02 -5.71 -26.50
CA CYS A 59 -4.50 -4.32 -26.43
C CYS A 59 -5.08 -3.88 -27.79
N PRO A 60 -6.18 -4.50 -28.27
CA PRO A 60 -6.73 -4.21 -29.59
C PRO A 60 -7.19 -2.75 -29.73
N GLY A 61 -6.90 -2.13 -30.89
CA GLY A 61 -7.29 -0.75 -31.17
C GLY A 61 -6.39 0.33 -30.54
N THR A 62 -5.23 -0.07 -30.00
CA THR A 62 -4.17 0.86 -29.56
C THR A 62 -2.99 0.86 -30.55
N PRO A 63 -2.09 1.86 -30.51
CA PRO A 63 -0.91 1.90 -31.38
C PRO A 63 -0.06 0.62 -31.33
N ASP A 64 0.71 0.35 -32.39
CA ASP A 64 1.46 -0.90 -32.53
C ASP A 64 2.50 -1.15 -31.44
N ASP A 65 3.02 -0.10 -30.81
CA ASP A 65 3.98 -0.20 -29.71
C ASP A 65 3.31 -0.38 -28.33
N ILE A 66 1.98 -0.25 -28.25
CA ILE A 66 1.20 -0.49 -27.03
C ILE A 66 0.82 -1.96 -26.94
N LYS A 67 1.33 -2.62 -25.91
CA LYS A 67 1.14 -4.05 -25.66
C LYS A 67 0.69 -4.27 -24.22
N CYS A 68 0.12 -5.45 -23.94
CA CYS A 68 -0.30 -5.77 -22.58
C CYS A 68 0.94 -6.10 -21.74
N CYS A 69 1.34 -5.19 -20.87
CA CYS A 69 2.44 -5.37 -19.95
C CYS A 69 1.99 -6.11 -18.70
N THR A 70 2.64 -7.22 -18.40
CA THR A 70 2.47 -8.00 -17.17
C THR A 70 3.77 -7.97 -16.37
N LYS A 71 3.64 -7.85 -15.05
CA LYS A 71 4.77 -7.92 -14.13
C LYS A 71 4.35 -8.76 -12.92
N PRO A 72 4.48 -10.09 -13.01
CA PRO A 72 3.98 -11.01 -11.99
C PRO A 72 4.79 -10.96 -10.69
N ASN A 73 5.96 -10.29 -10.70
CA ASN A 73 6.81 -10.13 -9.54
C ASN A 73 7.22 -8.66 -9.40
N CYS A 74 6.86 -8.06 -8.28
CA CYS A 74 7.35 -6.78 -7.83
C CYS A 74 7.86 -6.94 -6.41
N GLN A 75 9.03 -6.37 -6.11
CA GLN A 75 9.67 -6.56 -4.81
C GLN A 75 10.38 -5.29 -4.36
N SER A 76 10.31 -5.03 -3.06
CA SER A 76 11.14 -4.05 -2.37
C SER A 76 11.56 -4.61 -1.02
N GLY A 77 12.86 -4.88 -0.85
CA GLY A 77 13.37 -5.57 0.34
C GLY A 77 12.76 -6.96 0.48
N SER A 78 12.13 -7.24 1.63
CA SER A 78 11.47 -8.53 1.93
C SER A 78 10.01 -8.61 1.50
N GLN A 79 9.47 -7.55 0.89
CA GLN A 79 8.07 -7.49 0.47
C GLN A 79 7.98 -7.85 -1.01
N SER A 80 7.29 -8.94 -1.33
CA SER A 80 7.03 -9.36 -2.71
C SER A 80 5.55 -9.45 -3.01
N GLY A 81 5.20 -9.07 -4.23
CA GLY A 81 3.84 -9.05 -4.73
C GLY A 81 3.79 -9.22 -6.24
N ASP A 82 2.63 -8.94 -6.80
CA ASP A 82 2.42 -8.86 -8.23
C ASP A 82 1.72 -7.56 -8.61
N CYS A 83 2.00 -7.05 -9.81
CA CYS A 83 1.46 -5.78 -10.26
C CYS A 83 0.02 -5.92 -10.73
N ARG A 84 -0.89 -5.13 -10.13
CA ARG A 84 -2.30 -5.06 -10.52
C ARG A 84 -2.85 -3.64 -10.37
N PHE A 85 -4.02 -3.41 -10.95
CA PHE A 85 -4.79 -2.24 -10.59
C PHE A 85 -5.20 -2.29 -9.11
N THR A 86 -5.13 -1.14 -8.44
CA THR A 86 -5.37 -1.04 -6.99
C THR A 86 -6.74 -1.57 -6.54
N ASP A 87 -7.77 -1.49 -7.40
CA ASP A 87 -9.10 -2.06 -7.15
C ASP A 87 -9.10 -3.60 -7.13
N LYS A 88 -8.09 -4.23 -7.74
CA LYS A 88 -7.85 -5.69 -7.73
C LYS A 88 -6.90 -6.15 -6.62
N CYS A 89 -6.33 -5.23 -5.85
CA CYS A 89 -5.59 -5.58 -4.63
C CYS A 89 -6.59 -5.91 -3.50
N THR A 90 -7.08 -7.16 -3.47
CA THR A 90 -8.04 -7.61 -2.46
C THR A 90 -7.35 -8.01 -1.14
N GLY A 91 -8.11 -7.96 -0.04
CA GLY A 91 -7.66 -8.47 1.27
C GLY A 91 -6.89 -7.48 2.14
N GLY A 92 -6.96 -6.17 1.87
CA GLY A 92 -6.35 -5.14 2.72
C GLY A 92 -4.83 -5.22 2.82
N LYS A 93 -4.19 -5.90 1.86
CA LYS A 93 -2.74 -6.05 1.81
C LYS A 93 -2.10 -4.72 1.39
N PRO A 94 -0.91 -4.38 1.89
CA PRO A 94 -0.20 -3.16 1.51
C PRO A 94 0.01 -3.08 0.01
N ILE A 95 0.05 -1.85 -0.48
CA ILE A 95 0.29 -1.54 -1.88
C ILE A 95 1.57 -0.73 -1.97
N LEU A 96 2.57 -1.25 -2.68
CA LEU A 96 3.82 -0.53 -2.90
C LEU A 96 3.76 0.26 -4.20
N SER A 97 4.20 1.52 -4.12
CA SER A 97 4.26 2.43 -5.27
C SER A 97 5.61 2.34 -5.97
N ASN A 98 5.70 2.76 -7.24
CA ASN A 98 6.93 2.83 -8.03
C ASN A 98 7.65 1.48 -8.28
N LEU A 99 6.93 0.36 -8.16
CA LEU A 99 7.47 -0.97 -8.47
C LEU A 99 6.84 -1.61 -9.70
N CYS A 100 5.82 -0.97 -10.27
CA CYS A 100 5.03 -1.46 -11.40
C CYS A 100 4.96 -0.39 -12.49
N PRO A 101 4.96 -0.79 -13.77
CA PRO A 101 4.95 0.15 -14.88
C PRO A 101 3.57 0.76 -15.12
N GLY A 102 3.53 1.88 -15.83
CA GLY A 102 2.28 2.49 -16.28
C GLY A 102 1.65 3.46 -15.26
N PRO A 103 0.32 3.54 -15.18
CA PRO A 103 -0.37 4.59 -14.45
C PRO A 103 -0.24 4.42 -12.94
N ASN A 104 -0.55 5.51 -12.21
CA ASN A 104 -0.44 5.58 -10.75
C ASN A 104 -1.30 4.56 -10.00
N ASP A 105 -2.34 4.01 -10.60
CA ASP A 105 -3.22 3.01 -10.03
C ASP A 105 -2.84 1.56 -10.40
N PHE A 106 -1.79 1.35 -11.20
CA PHE A 106 -1.18 0.04 -11.42
C PHE A 106 0.01 -0.13 -10.48
N LYS A 107 -0.22 -0.82 -9.36
CA LYS A 107 0.73 -0.89 -8.24
C LYS A 107 1.04 -2.32 -7.83
N CYS A 108 2.04 -2.47 -6.97
CA CYS A 108 2.45 -3.77 -6.46
C CYS A 108 1.53 -4.21 -5.33
N CYS A 109 0.64 -5.16 -5.59
CA CYS A 109 -0.19 -5.79 -4.57
C CYS A 109 0.65 -6.86 -3.85
N ILE A 110 0.92 -6.68 -2.56
CA ILE A 110 1.71 -7.66 -1.81
C ILE A 110 0.96 -9.00 -1.73
N THR A 111 1.60 -10.09 -2.14
CA THR A 111 1.06 -11.45 -2.05
C THR A 111 1.70 -12.24 -0.92
N ASN A 112 3.00 -12.00 -0.67
CA ASN A 112 3.78 -12.56 0.43
C ASN A 112 4.17 -11.45 1.42
N SER A 113 3.27 -11.14 2.35
CA SER A 113 3.70 -10.65 3.66
C SER A 113 4.16 -11.89 4.43
N ASN A 114 5.30 -11.89 5.14
CA ASN A 114 5.74 -12.99 6.00
C ASN A 114 4.78 -13.23 7.21
N GLY A 115 3.48 -13.43 6.99
CA GLY A 115 2.42 -13.43 8.00
C GLY A 115 2.16 -12.09 8.68
N GLN A 116 2.80 -11.00 8.22
CA GLN A 116 2.75 -9.70 8.90
C GLN A 116 1.53 -8.87 8.52
N ASN A 117 0.83 -8.33 9.52
CA ASN A 117 -0.27 -7.37 9.36
C ASN A 117 0.24 -5.95 9.07
N LEU A 118 -0.65 -5.03 8.66
CA LEU A 118 -0.29 -3.66 8.29
C LEU A 118 0.52 -2.93 9.38
N GLY A 119 0.10 -3.01 10.64
CA GLY A 119 0.83 -2.41 11.75
C GLY A 119 2.25 -2.97 11.90
N GLN A 120 2.45 -4.28 11.72
CA GLN A 120 3.78 -4.89 11.79
C GLN A 120 4.71 -4.39 10.66
N LEU A 121 4.16 -4.05 9.50
CA LEU A 121 4.91 -3.47 8.40
C LEU A 121 5.29 -2.01 8.66
N ILE A 122 4.36 -1.23 9.24
CA ILE A 122 4.64 0.14 9.71
C ILE A 122 5.74 0.12 10.78
N LEU A 123 5.67 -0.81 11.73
CA LEU A 123 6.72 -1.02 12.73
C LEU A 123 8.06 -1.40 12.08
N ALA A 124 8.07 -2.33 11.13
CA ALA A 124 9.28 -2.72 10.42
C ALA A 124 9.91 -1.53 9.69
N LYS A 125 9.10 -0.69 9.04
CA LYS A 125 9.59 0.54 8.40
C LYS A 125 10.14 1.52 9.42
N ALA A 126 9.45 1.77 10.53
CA ALA A 126 9.93 2.67 11.58
C ALA A 126 11.28 2.21 12.17
N LYS A 127 11.52 0.89 12.27
CA LYS A 127 12.80 0.32 12.71
C LYS A 127 13.97 0.65 11.79
N THR A 128 13.74 0.86 10.49
CA THR A 128 14.81 1.27 9.56
C THR A 128 15.39 2.65 9.86
N ALA A 129 14.72 3.46 10.69
CA ALA A 129 15.23 4.74 11.17
C ALA A 129 16.08 4.64 12.45
N GLU A 130 16.42 3.43 12.91
CA GLU A 130 17.26 3.22 14.11
C GLU A 130 18.51 4.12 14.09
N GLY A 131 18.79 4.75 15.23
CA GLY A 131 19.96 5.61 15.37
C GLY A 131 19.80 7.02 14.77
N THR A 132 18.73 7.31 14.03
CA THR A 132 18.42 8.67 13.56
C THR A 132 18.18 9.59 14.77
N PRO A 133 18.73 10.82 14.81
CA PRO A 133 18.49 11.76 15.90
C PRO A 133 17.00 12.10 16.09
N TYR A 134 16.63 12.39 17.33
CA TYR A 134 15.38 13.09 17.59
C TYR A 134 15.50 14.54 17.10
N HIS A 135 14.48 15.02 16.40
CA HIS A 135 14.35 16.43 16.03
C HIS A 135 12.91 16.89 16.25
N TRP A 136 12.70 17.93 17.05
CA TRP A 136 11.36 18.47 17.31
C TRP A 136 10.71 18.97 16.02
N GLY A 137 9.50 18.49 15.69
CA GLY A 137 8.86 18.77 14.41
C GLY A 137 9.42 17.94 13.24
N GLY A 138 10.40 17.08 13.49
CA GLY A 138 11.13 16.33 12.47
C GLY A 138 10.30 15.22 11.83
N GLY A 139 10.46 15.06 10.52
CA GLY A 139 9.83 14.03 9.71
C GLY A 139 8.78 14.57 8.75
N ASN A 140 8.78 14.05 7.52
CA ASN A 140 7.72 14.16 6.53
C ASN A 140 7.60 12.84 5.75
N CYS A 141 6.76 12.76 4.72
CA CYS A 141 6.63 11.54 3.91
C CYS A 141 7.92 11.11 3.21
N ASN A 142 8.88 12.00 2.97
CA ASN A 142 10.13 11.71 2.26
C ASN A 142 11.27 11.26 3.19
N GLY A 143 11.14 11.45 4.51
CA GLY A 143 12.18 11.06 5.47
C GLY A 143 12.32 12.04 6.64
N PRO A 144 13.49 12.05 7.31
CA PRO A 144 13.75 12.96 8.40
C PRO A 144 13.86 14.40 7.90
N THR A 145 13.46 15.36 8.72
CA THR A 145 13.63 16.79 8.45
C THR A 145 14.38 17.43 9.61
N GLY A 146 15.18 18.47 9.33
CA GLY A 146 16.06 19.06 10.35
C GLY A 146 17.08 18.05 10.94
N GLY A 147 17.37 16.98 10.18
CA GLY A 147 18.30 15.92 10.59
C GLY A 147 17.69 14.82 11.46
N GLY A 148 16.37 14.80 11.70
CA GLY A 148 15.77 13.78 12.55
C GLY A 148 14.25 13.59 12.43
N TYR A 149 13.72 12.82 13.38
CA TYR A 149 12.29 12.61 13.57
C TYR A 149 11.87 13.02 14.98
N ASP A 150 10.65 13.54 15.15
CA ASP A 150 9.97 13.48 16.45
C ASP A 150 9.08 12.22 16.53
N CYS A 151 8.38 12.07 17.66
CA CYS A 151 7.56 10.90 17.95
C CYS A 151 6.51 10.62 16.88
N SER A 152 5.66 11.61 16.58
CA SER A 152 4.56 11.47 15.63
C SER A 152 5.02 11.58 14.17
N GLY A 153 6.16 12.23 13.91
CA GLY A 153 6.82 12.32 12.62
C GLY A 153 7.39 10.97 12.18
N LEU A 154 8.03 10.23 13.10
CA LEU A 154 8.49 8.86 12.84
C LEU A 154 7.32 7.94 12.46
N VAL A 155 6.25 7.96 13.26
CA VAL A 155 5.04 7.14 13.01
C VAL A 155 4.38 7.53 11.69
N SER A 156 4.17 8.82 11.45
CA SER A 156 3.53 9.33 10.22
C SER A 156 4.36 9.05 8.97
N TRP A 157 5.69 9.15 9.05
CA TRP A 157 6.59 8.76 7.96
C TRP A 157 6.47 7.28 7.65
N ALA A 158 6.51 6.41 8.66
CA ALA A 158 6.39 4.97 8.46
C ALA A 158 5.05 4.58 7.82
N ILE A 159 3.94 5.20 8.26
CA ILE A 159 2.61 5.04 7.64
C ILE A 159 2.65 5.48 6.17
N CYS A 160 3.21 6.66 5.88
CA CYS A 160 3.27 7.20 4.53
C CYS A 160 4.08 6.30 3.59
N GLN A 161 5.20 5.77 4.06
CA GLN A 161 6.07 4.90 3.29
C GLN A 161 5.45 3.53 2.99
N VAL A 162 4.64 3.00 3.90
CA VAL A 162 4.00 1.67 3.75
C VAL A 162 2.68 1.74 2.99
N THR A 163 1.93 2.84 3.13
CA THR A 163 0.55 2.94 2.62
C THR A 163 0.37 4.00 1.54
N GLY A 164 1.32 4.92 1.37
CA GLY A 164 1.16 6.15 0.59
C GLY A 164 0.27 7.20 1.24
N ARG A 165 -0.33 6.92 2.42
CA ARG A 165 -1.21 7.86 3.11
C ARG A 165 -0.41 8.94 3.83
N ASN A 166 -0.76 10.20 3.57
CA ASN A 166 -0.03 11.35 4.08
C ASN A 166 -0.74 11.99 5.28
N LEU A 167 -0.44 11.51 6.49
CA LEU A 167 -0.99 12.09 7.74
C LEU A 167 -0.55 13.55 7.98
N PHE A 168 0.54 13.98 7.34
CA PHE A 168 1.02 15.37 7.42
C PHE A 168 0.03 16.34 6.78
N SER A 169 -0.47 16.00 5.58
CA SER A 169 -1.48 16.81 4.88
C SER A 169 -2.90 16.62 5.40
N GLU A 170 -3.18 15.53 6.11
CA GLU A 170 -4.53 15.21 6.61
C GLU A 170 -4.85 15.83 8.00
N GLY A 171 -3.95 16.66 8.54
CA GLY A 171 -4.12 17.26 9.87
C GLY A 171 -4.07 16.22 10.99
N LEU A 172 -3.33 15.13 10.79
CA LEU A 172 -3.15 14.02 11.74
C LEU A 172 -1.67 13.87 12.18
N ARG A 173 -0.80 14.81 11.79
CA ARG A 173 0.63 14.84 12.13
C ARG A 173 0.89 14.90 13.62
N VAL A 174 0.13 15.71 14.35
CA VAL A 174 0.40 15.97 15.77
C VAL A 174 -0.18 14.83 16.61
N THR A 175 0.56 14.39 17.62
CA THR A 175 0.21 13.28 18.53
C THR A 175 -1.25 13.35 19.00
N ARG A 176 -1.67 14.49 19.56
CA ARG A 176 -3.05 14.69 20.02
C ARG A 176 -4.09 14.61 18.90
N SER A 177 -3.79 15.18 17.74
CA SER A 177 -4.70 15.16 16.58
C SER A 177 -4.89 13.74 16.06
N MET A 178 -3.82 12.92 16.10
CA MET A 178 -3.88 11.50 15.78
C MET A 178 -4.70 10.73 16.82
N TYR A 179 -4.40 10.88 18.12
CA TYR A 179 -5.10 10.15 19.17
C TYR A 179 -6.58 10.52 19.29
N CYS A 180 -6.93 11.80 19.15
CA CYS A 180 -8.28 12.30 19.39
C CYS A 180 -9.20 12.24 18.15
N ALA A 181 -8.65 12.06 16.95
CA ALA A 181 -9.47 11.91 15.74
C ALA A 181 -10.45 10.73 15.86
N SER A 182 -11.64 10.86 15.25
CA SER A 182 -12.62 9.78 15.15
C SER A 182 -12.06 8.62 14.31
N GLU A 183 -12.56 7.40 14.51
CA GLU A 183 -12.20 6.26 13.64
C GLU A 183 -12.51 6.54 12.17
N SER A 184 -13.59 7.27 11.87
CA SER A 184 -13.95 7.66 10.51
C SER A 184 -12.89 8.56 9.86
N LYS A 185 -12.36 9.54 10.60
CA LYS A 185 -11.27 10.40 10.13
C LYS A 185 -9.95 9.63 10.06
N LEU A 186 -9.69 8.78 11.05
CA LEU A 186 -8.48 7.96 11.11
C LEU A 186 -8.44 6.87 10.06
N LYS A 187 -9.59 6.35 9.59
CA LYS A 187 -9.67 5.13 8.77
C LYS A 187 -8.99 3.92 9.42
N TYR A 188 -8.81 3.97 10.74
CA TYR A 188 -8.14 2.98 11.59
C TYR A 188 -8.94 2.77 12.87
N LYS A 189 -8.67 1.67 13.58
CA LYS A 189 -9.45 1.27 14.76
C LYS A 189 -8.81 1.72 16.07
N LYS A 190 -9.62 2.19 17.01
CA LYS A 190 -9.22 2.44 18.40
C LYS A 190 -9.59 1.25 19.26
N LEU A 191 -8.60 0.63 19.87
CA LEU A 191 -8.77 -0.55 20.70
C LEU A 191 -8.30 -0.28 22.12
N ASN A 192 -8.74 -1.09 23.09
CA ASN A 192 -8.22 -0.98 24.44
C ASN A 192 -6.73 -1.30 24.44
N PHE A 193 -5.96 -0.63 25.29
CA PHE A 193 -4.54 -0.93 25.48
C PHE A 193 -4.30 -2.41 25.88
N ALA A 194 -5.26 -3.04 26.56
CA ALA A 194 -5.19 -4.48 26.86
C ALA A 194 -5.10 -5.36 25.60
N ASP A 195 -5.69 -4.93 24.49
CA ASP A 195 -5.75 -5.68 23.22
C ASP A 195 -4.53 -5.39 22.31
N ARG A 196 -3.55 -4.65 22.80
CA ARG A 196 -2.40 -4.20 22.03
C ARG A 196 -1.59 -5.37 21.46
N ARG A 197 -1.04 -5.16 20.28
CA ARG A 197 -0.11 -6.08 19.64
C ARG A 197 0.96 -5.32 18.88
N ALA A 198 1.96 -6.06 18.39
CA ALA A 198 2.99 -5.51 17.54
C ALA A 198 2.38 -4.72 16.36
N GLY A 199 2.80 -3.46 16.23
CA GLY A 199 2.35 -2.55 15.18
C GLY A 199 1.27 -1.55 15.57
N ASP A 200 0.59 -1.72 16.71
CA ASP A 200 -0.37 -0.71 17.17
C ASP A 200 0.37 0.55 17.65
N ALA A 201 -0.20 1.73 17.42
CA ALA A 201 0.32 2.97 18.00
C ALA A 201 -0.15 3.14 19.45
N VAL A 202 0.80 3.36 20.35
CA VAL A 202 0.60 3.64 21.78
C VAL A 202 0.89 5.10 22.06
N PHE A 203 0.09 5.72 22.93
CA PHE A 203 0.11 7.16 23.21
C PHE A 203 0.33 7.43 24.70
N PHE A 204 0.82 8.62 25.03
CA PHE A 204 1.03 9.08 26.40
C PHE A 204 0.57 10.54 26.54
N GLY A 205 0.00 10.85 27.70
CA GLY A 205 -0.56 12.17 27.99
C GLY A 205 -1.44 12.27 29.21
N GLY A 206 -0.96 11.79 30.36
CA GLY A 206 -1.71 11.84 31.61
C GLY A 206 -3.05 11.09 31.53
N LYS A 207 -4.18 11.81 31.60
CA LYS A 207 -5.54 11.22 31.48
C LYS A 207 -5.95 10.93 30.04
N CYS A 208 -5.20 11.42 29.05
CA CYS A 208 -5.52 11.34 27.63
C CYS A 208 -6.93 11.86 27.31
N ASP A 209 -7.25 13.03 27.87
CA ASP A 209 -8.56 13.67 27.79
C ASP A 209 -8.66 14.56 26.54
N CYS A 210 -9.28 14.02 25.50
CA CYS A 210 -9.47 14.75 24.25
C CYS A 210 -10.41 15.96 24.34
N ALA A 211 -11.25 16.05 25.37
CA ALA A 211 -12.25 17.10 25.49
C ALA A 211 -11.70 18.30 26.25
N ASN A 212 -10.99 18.05 27.36
CA ASN A 212 -10.60 19.11 28.30
C ASN A 212 -9.08 19.36 28.34
N ASP A 213 -8.25 18.38 27.98
CA ASP A 213 -6.79 18.51 27.98
C ASP A 213 -6.14 17.77 26.80
N PRO A 214 -6.48 18.14 25.54
CA PRO A 214 -5.89 17.50 24.38
C PRO A 214 -4.39 17.80 24.25
N GLU A 215 -3.92 18.91 24.80
CA GLU A 215 -2.50 19.31 24.79
C GLU A 215 -1.64 18.38 25.66
N GLY A 216 -2.21 17.81 26.72
CA GLY A 216 -1.56 16.81 27.55
C GLY A 216 -1.09 15.57 26.78
N ILE A 217 -1.69 15.25 25.62
CA ILE A 217 -1.33 14.10 24.77
C ILE A 217 -0.12 14.44 23.89
N HIS A 218 1.06 14.04 24.36
CA HIS A 218 2.32 14.58 23.87
C HIS A 218 3.25 13.54 23.21
N HIS A 219 3.13 12.24 23.53
CA HIS A 219 4.02 11.23 22.96
C HIS A 219 3.27 10.08 22.27
N VAL A 220 3.87 9.53 21.21
CA VAL A 220 3.40 8.33 20.49
C VAL A 220 4.58 7.45 20.13
N GLY A 221 4.37 6.13 20.18
CA GLY A 221 5.29 5.11 19.68
C GLY A 221 4.54 3.95 19.05
N LEU A 222 5.28 2.99 18.49
CA LEU A 222 4.72 1.76 17.93
C LEU A 222 5.01 0.58 18.86
N MET A 223 3.97 -0.13 19.27
CA MET A 223 4.11 -1.36 20.06
C MET A 223 4.96 -2.39 19.29
N MET A 224 5.95 -2.98 19.96
CA MET A 224 6.78 -4.03 19.37
C MET A 224 6.25 -5.44 19.63
N ASN A 225 5.41 -5.59 20.65
CA ASN A 225 4.79 -6.83 21.09
C ASN A 225 3.50 -6.50 21.89
N SER A 226 2.85 -7.51 22.46
CA SER A 226 1.72 -7.34 23.37
C SER A 226 2.14 -7.01 24.82
N GLY A 227 3.44 -6.81 25.06
CA GLY A 227 4.02 -6.44 26.35
C GLY A 227 4.16 -4.93 26.50
N TYR A 228 5.35 -4.44 26.85
CA TYR A 228 5.63 -3.02 27.12
C TYR A 228 6.80 -2.49 26.29
N ASP A 229 7.19 -3.21 25.24
CA ASP A 229 8.21 -2.72 24.33
C ASP A 229 7.57 -1.83 23.26
N MET A 230 8.16 -0.65 23.04
CA MET A 230 7.80 0.22 21.93
C MET A 230 9.02 0.67 21.14
N TRP A 231 8.76 1.06 19.89
CA TRP A 231 9.70 1.73 19.01
C TRP A 231 9.29 3.18 18.82
N ASN A 232 10.19 4.13 19.06
CA ASN A 232 9.85 5.55 19.09
C ASN A 232 11.07 6.47 18.87
N ALA A 233 10.75 7.74 18.62
CA ALA A 233 11.66 8.86 18.82
C ALA A 233 11.24 9.58 20.11
N LEU A 234 11.93 9.35 21.24
CA LEU A 234 11.41 9.75 22.55
C LEU A 234 11.47 11.25 22.82
N LYS A 235 12.68 11.83 22.79
CA LYS A 235 12.93 13.21 23.23
C LYS A 235 14.24 13.75 22.70
N THR A 236 14.39 15.06 22.77
CA THR A 236 15.63 15.79 22.46
C THR A 236 16.85 15.17 23.14
N GLY A 237 17.97 15.12 22.42
CA GLY A 237 19.21 14.52 22.89
C GLY A 237 19.26 12.99 22.79
N THR A 238 18.21 12.36 22.26
CA THR A 238 18.18 10.91 22.04
C THR A 238 18.04 10.55 20.56
N LYS A 239 18.20 9.27 20.24
CA LYS A 239 18.00 8.69 18.90
C LYS A 239 16.73 7.83 18.88
N VAL A 240 16.22 7.58 17.68
CA VAL A 240 15.19 6.57 17.41
C VAL A 240 15.69 5.22 17.89
N ARG A 241 14.89 4.55 18.72
CA ARG A 241 15.29 3.31 19.41
C ARG A 241 14.08 2.50 19.91
N LYS A 242 14.40 1.36 20.51
CA LYS A 242 13.52 0.62 21.42
C LYS A 242 13.55 1.24 22.81
N ASP A 243 12.38 1.40 23.43
CA ASP A 243 12.23 1.64 24.87
C ASP A 243 11.26 0.59 25.45
N ASN A 244 11.44 0.24 26.72
CA ASN A 244 10.45 -0.52 27.50
C ASN A 244 9.81 0.41 28.52
N PHE A 245 8.49 0.52 28.52
CA PHE A 245 7.75 1.47 29.34
C PHE A 245 6.99 0.83 30.51
N GLN A 246 7.30 -0.42 30.87
CA GLN A 246 6.60 -1.14 31.95
C GLN A 246 6.67 -0.41 33.29
N ASN A 247 7.83 0.19 33.57
CA ASN A 247 8.14 0.84 34.85
C ASN A 247 8.21 2.38 34.72
N TRP A 248 7.63 2.95 33.67
CA TRP A 248 7.57 4.40 33.54
C TRP A 248 6.58 4.98 34.58
N SER A 249 6.89 6.18 35.09
CA SER A 249 6.00 6.90 35.99
C SER A 249 4.70 7.31 35.29
N GLU A 250 4.79 7.63 34.00
CA GLU A 250 3.64 7.91 33.16
C GLU A 250 3.05 6.62 32.57
N LYS A 251 1.72 6.50 32.63
CA LYS A 251 0.99 5.37 32.06
C LYS A 251 0.62 5.66 30.61
N PRO A 252 0.55 4.62 29.75
CA PRO A 252 0.03 4.78 28.40
C PRO A 252 -1.46 5.16 28.44
N CYS A 253 -1.90 5.83 27.40
CA CYS A 253 -3.32 6.10 27.17
C CYS A 253 -4.14 4.80 27.14
N PRO A 254 -5.44 4.85 27.52
CA PRO A 254 -6.28 3.67 27.59
C PRO A 254 -6.57 3.03 26.23
N LYS A 255 -6.35 3.76 25.14
CA LYS A 255 -6.55 3.30 23.77
C LYS A 255 -5.25 3.25 22.98
N VAL A 256 -5.15 2.25 22.11
CA VAL A 256 -4.15 2.17 21.03
C VAL A 256 -4.85 2.35 19.69
N ILE A 257 -4.10 2.76 18.67
CA ILE A 257 -4.60 2.80 17.28
C ILE A 257 -4.03 1.60 16.51
N ARG A 258 -4.92 0.81 15.92
CA ARG A 258 -4.59 -0.32 15.05
C ARG A 258 -4.81 0.08 13.59
N PHE A 259 -3.72 0.02 12.84
CA PHE A 259 -3.67 0.28 11.41
C PHE A 259 -4.29 -0.85 10.58
#